data_AF-A0A961TLE5-F1
#
_entry.id   AF-A0A961TLE5-F1
#
_cell.length_a   1.000
_cell.length_b   1.000
_cell.length_c   1.000
_cell.angle_alpha   90.00
_cell.angle_beta   90.00
_cell.angle_gamma   90.00
#
_symmetry.space_group_name_H-M   'P 1'
#
loop_
_entity.id
_entity.type
_entity.pdbx_description
1 polymer ?
#
loop_
_entity_poly.entity_id
_entity_poly.type
_entity_poly.pdbx_seq_one_letter_code
_entity_poly.pdbx_strand_id
1 'polypeptide(L)'
;MSKPAIPTTSERDLLVFAIWAVLGFAGLCFLLEGFSRDAYLVSLAGIAAIVAGFAAHIVINAIFATGFRPGEAALGIGTFGVIALAFIGGWATGGLSMSDYWSGLTLFAVLALGMPIYLSTRYGLRGAFSRFHIRPADSDTAP
;
A
#
# COMPACT_ATOMS: atom_id res chain seq x y z
N MET A 1 36.42 5.05 17.08
CA MET A 1 35.11 5.55 16.63
C MET A 1 34.72 4.71 15.40
N SER A 2 33.88 3.70 15.58
CA SER A 2 33.48 2.78 14.50
C SER A 2 32.63 3.54 13.47
N LYS A 3 33.02 3.46 12.19
CA LYS A 3 32.21 3.97 11.08
C LYS A 3 30.82 3.33 11.18
N PRO A 4 29.72 4.09 11.21
CA PRO A 4 28.39 3.50 11.23
C PRO A 4 28.25 2.61 9.99
N ALA A 5 27.93 1.33 10.22
CA ALA A 5 27.69 0.39 9.14
C ALA A 5 26.50 0.92 8.32
N ILE A 6 26.71 1.16 7.02
CA ILE A 6 25.61 1.50 6.13
C ILE A 6 24.74 0.25 6.04
N PRO A 7 23.46 0.30 6.45
CA PRO A 7 22.57 -0.86 6.36
C PRO A 7 22.54 -1.39 4.92
N THR A 8 22.68 -2.69 4.74
CA THR A 8 22.84 -3.25 3.39
C THR A 8 21.49 -3.32 2.67
N THR A 9 21.51 -3.08 1.35
CA THR A 9 20.32 -3.16 0.49
C THR A 9 19.55 -4.48 0.65
N SER A 10 20.28 -5.59 0.85
CA SER A 10 19.73 -6.93 1.09
C SER A 10 18.94 -7.06 2.39
N GLU A 11 19.39 -6.43 3.48
CA GLU A 11 18.68 -6.49 4.77
C GLU A 11 17.33 -5.79 4.67
N ARG A 12 17.29 -4.64 4.01
CA ARG A 12 16.03 -3.92 3.74
C ARG A 12 15.05 -4.80 2.97
N ASP A 13 15.52 -5.44 1.90
CA ASP A 13 14.65 -6.24 1.02
C ASP A 13 14.11 -7.46 1.75
N LEU A 14 14.92 -8.10 2.60
CA LEU A 14 14.48 -9.19 3.48
C LEU A 14 13.45 -8.71 4.50
N LEU A 15 13.63 -7.53 5.11
CA LEU A 15 12.66 -6.98 6.06
C LEU A 15 11.33 -6.67 5.37
N VAL A 16 11.35 -6.01 4.21
CA VAL A 16 10.15 -5.72 3.42
C VAL A 16 9.44 -7.01 3.04
N PHE A 17 10.18 -8.02 2.56
CA PHE A 17 9.61 -9.32 2.27
C PHE A 17 8.97 -9.95 3.50
N ALA A 18 9.67 -10.00 4.63
CA ALA A 18 9.20 -10.63 5.87
C ALA A 18 7.92 -9.98 6.41
N ILE A 19 7.83 -8.63 6.42
CA ILE A 19 6.63 -7.96 6.89
C ILE A 19 5.41 -8.23 6.00
N TRP A 20 5.58 -8.33 4.68
CA TRP A 20 4.48 -8.63 3.76
C TRP A 20 4.12 -10.11 3.78
N ALA A 21 5.09 -11.00 3.95
CA ALA A 21 4.85 -12.42 4.14
C ALA A 21 4.06 -12.69 5.41
N VAL A 22 4.29 -11.93 6.49
CA VAL A 22 3.54 -12.11 7.74
C VAL A 22 2.26 -11.29 7.75
N LEU A 23 2.35 -9.96 7.73
CA LEU A 23 1.20 -9.07 7.90
C LEU A 23 0.34 -8.98 6.64
N GLY A 24 0.97 -8.96 5.46
CA GLY A 24 0.25 -8.95 4.19
C GLY A 24 -0.54 -10.23 3.98
N PHE A 25 0.13 -11.39 4.12
CA PHE A 25 -0.54 -12.68 3.94
C PHE A 25 -1.57 -12.95 5.03
N ALA A 26 -1.24 -12.74 6.31
CA ALA A 26 -2.22 -12.88 7.39
C ALA A 26 -3.41 -11.93 7.19
N GLY A 27 -3.16 -10.69 6.78
CA GLY A 27 -4.20 -9.72 6.48
C GLY A 27 -5.13 -10.17 5.36
N LEU A 28 -4.57 -10.74 4.29
CA LEU A 28 -5.36 -11.34 3.21
C LEU A 28 -6.18 -12.55 3.70
N CYS A 29 -5.59 -13.45 4.50
CA CYS A 29 -6.30 -14.59 5.07
C CYS A 29 -7.49 -14.15 5.93
N PHE A 30 -7.30 -13.19 6.84
CA PHE A 30 -8.40 -12.68 7.67
C PHE A 30 -9.46 -11.95 6.85
N LEU A 31 -9.07 -11.22 5.80
CA LEU A 31 -10.01 -10.58 4.89
C LEU A 31 -10.92 -11.62 4.20
N LEU A 32 -10.30 -12.64 3.61
CA LEU A 32 -11.01 -13.73 2.92
C LEU A 32 -11.85 -14.58 3.88
N GLU A 33 -11.36 -14.83 5.09
CA GLU A 33 -12.11 -15.53 6.13
C GLU A 33 -13.34 -14.71 6.56
N GLY A 34 -13.19 -13.39 6.67
CA GLY A 34 -14.32 -12.50 6.95
C GLY A 34 -15.37 -12.55 5.85
N PHE A 35 -14.97 -12.65 4.58
CA PHE A 35 -15.93 -12.85 3.47
C PHE A 35 -16.61 -14.22 3.57
N SER A 36 -15.83 -15.28 3.78
CA SER A 36 -16.36 -16.64 3.89
C SER A 36 -17.35 -16.82 5.04
N ARG A 37 -17.22 -16.03 6.12
CA ARG A 37 -18.08 -16.08 7.31
C ARG A 37 -19.14 -14.98 7.35
N ASP A 38 -19.20 -14.11 6.35
CA ASP A 38 -20.04 -12.90 6.36
C ASP A 38 -19.83 -12.04 7.63
N ALA A 39 -18.56 -11.89 8.03
CA ALA A 39 -18.15 -11.33 9.32
C ALA A 39 -17.24 -10.11 9.16
N TYR A 40 -17.85 -8.92 9.09
CA TYR A 40 -17.15 -7.63 8.92
C TYR A 40 -16.00 -7.40 9.90
N LEU A 41 -16.15 -7.79 11.17
CA LEU A 41 -15.10 -7.61 12.19
C LEU A 41 -13.84 -8.44 11.90
N VAL A 42 -14.00 -9.62 11.31
CA VAL A 42 -12.89 -10.48 10.90
C VAL A 42 -12.18 -9.85 9.70
N SER A 43 -12.94 -9.32 8.74
CA SER A 43 -12.39 -8.55 7.62
C SER A 43 -11.63 -7.30 8.10
N LEU A 44 -12.15 -6.57 9.09
CA LEU A 44 -11.47 -5.42 9.68
C LEU A 44 -10.12 -5.79 10.31
N ALA A 45 -10.01 -6.93 10.99
CA ALA A 45 -8.74 -7.41 11.51
C ALA A 45 -7.73 -7.66 10.36
N GLY A 46 -8.19 -8.22 9.25
CA GLY A 46 -7.40 -8.40 8.04
C GLY A 46 -6.93 -7.08 7.42
N ILE A 47 -7.85 -6.12 7.27
CA ILE A 47 -7.55 -4.76 6.77
C ILE A 47 -6.53 -4.07 7.69
N ALA A 48 -6.70 -4.16 9.01
CA ALA A 48 -5.77 -3.59 9.98
C ALA A 48 -4.35 -4.20 9.85
N ALA A 49 -4.24 -5.51 9.61
CA ALA A 49 -2.95 -6.15 9.36
C ALA A 49 -2.30 -5.67 8.06
N ILE A 50 -3.07 -5.50 6.97
CA ILE A 50 -2.57 -4.92 5.71
C ILE A 50 -2.04 -3.50 5.93
N VAL A 51 -2.79 -2.68 6.67
CA VAL A 51 -2.39 -1.31 7.02
C VAL A 51 -1.12 -1.30 7.86
N ALA A 52 -1.02 -2.19 8.85
CA ALA A 52 0.17 -2.34 9.67
C ALA A 52 1.39 -2.75 8.82
N GLY A 53 1.21 -3.66 7.86
CA GLY A 53 2.25 -4.04 6.89
C GLY A 53 2.70 -2.85 6.04
N PHE A 54 1.76 -2.06 5.53
CA PHE A 54 2.08 -0.84 4.78
C PHE A 54 2.85 0.18 5.63
N ALA A 55 2.40 0.44 6.87
CA ALA A 55 3.07 1.34 7.80
C ALA A 55 4.48 0.85 8.15
N ALA A 56 4.65 -0.46 8.41
CA ALA A 56 5.95 -1.07 8.66
C ALA A 56 6.89 -0.89 7.46
N HIS A 57 6.39 -1.04 6.22
CA HIS A 57 7.20 -0.80 5.02
C HIS A 57 7.66 0.68 4.94
N ILE A 58 6.80 1.63 5.27
CA ILE A 58 7.18 3.05 5.34
C ILE A 58 8.29 3.25 6.38
N VAL A 59 8.16 2.66 7.56
CA VAL A 59 9.18 2.74 8.63
C VAL A 59 10.51 2.13 8.18
N ILE A 60 10.51 0.96 7.54
CA ILE A 60 11.73 0.37 6.96
C ILE A 60 12.35 1.33 5.94
N ASN A 61 11.55 1.88 5.02
CA ASN A 61 12.05 2.84 4.04
C ASN A 61 12.64 4.10 4.69
N ALA A 62 12.08 4.56 5.82
CA ALA A 62 12.63 5.67 6.58
C ALA A 62 13.97 5.32 7.24
N ILE A 63 14.08 4.15 7.89
CA ILE A 63 15.31 3.68 8.56
C ILE A 63 16.47 3.56 7.56
N PHE A 64 16.19 3.04 6.36
CA PHE A 64 17.20 2.85 5.32
C PHE A 64 17.34 4.08 4.40
N ALA A 65 16.64 5.19 4.68
CA ALA A 65 16.63 6.42 3.89
C ALA A 65 16.31 6.21 2.39
N THR A 66 15.42 5.27 2.05
CA THR A 66 15.03 4.93 0.68
C THR A 66 13.58 5.28 0.40
N GLY A 67 13.21 5.37 -0.89
CA GLY A 67 11.81 5.37 -1.33
C GLY A 67 11.30 3.95 -1.62
N PHE A 68 10.03 3.86 -2.02
CA PHE A 68 9.52 2.67 -2.70
C PHE A 68 10.25 2.49 -4.04
N ARG A 69 10.65 1.26 -4.33
CA ARG A 69 11.25 0.90 -5.61
C ARG A 69 10.17 0.70 -6.68
N PRO A 70 10.50 0.87 -7.97
CA PRO A 70 9.52 0.68 -9.05
C PRO A 70 8.80 -0.67 -8.99
N GLY A 71 9.52 -1.78 -8.70
CA GLY A 71 8.92 -3.11 -8.58
C GLY A 71 7.94 -3.24 -7.40
N GLU A 72 8.19 -2.54 -6.30
CA GLU A 72 7.30 -2.57 -5.12
C GLU A 72 6.03 -1.76 -5.37
N ALA A 73 6.18 -0.60 -6.02
CA ALA A 73 5.04 0.21 -6.43
C ALA A 73 4.19 -0.55 -7.47
N ALA A 74 4.83 -1.18 -8.45
CA ALA A 74 4.16 -2.00 -9.46
C ALA A 74 3.41 -3.18 -8.82
N LEU A 75 4.02 -3.87 -7.86
CA LEU A 75 3.37 -4.95 -7.12
C LEU A 75 2.15 -4.42 -6.35
N GLY A 76 2.29 -3.33 -5.60
CA GLY A 76 1.20 -2.73 -4.83
C GLY A 76 0.01 -2.30 -5.71
N ILE A 77 0.29 -1.60 -6.83
CA ILE A 77 -0.73 -1.17 -7.79
C ILE A 77 -1.37 -2.38 -8.48
N GLY A 78 -0.58 -3.37 -8.87
CA GLY A 78 -1.07 -4.59 -9.51
C GLY A 78 -2.01 -5.38 -8.60
N THR A 79 -1.60 -5.60 -7.33
CA THR A 79 -2.43 -6.27 -6.33
C THR A 79 -3.71 -5.48 -6.06
N PHE A 80 -3.64 -4.15 -5.92
CA PHE A 80 -4.82 -3.30 -5.78
C PHE A 80 -5.78 -3.47 -6.97
N GLY A 81 -5.26 -3.41 -8.20
CA GLY A 81 -6.06 -3.56 -9.42
C GLY A 81 -6.77 -4.92 -9.50
N VAL A 82 -6.07 -6.01 -9.18
CA VAL A 82 -6.67 -7.36 -9.16
C VAL A 82 -7.79 -7.46 -8.12
N ILE A 83 -7.56 -6.96 -6.90
CA ILE A 83 -8.57 -6.98 -5.83
C ILE A 83 -9.78 -6.10 -6.22
N ALA A 84 -9.54 -4.93 -6.81
CA ALA A 84 -10.59 -4.04 -7.30
C ALA A 84 -11.45 -4.70 -8.37
N LEU A 85 -10.83 -5.36 -9.35
CA LEU A 85 -11.55 -6.09 -10.39
C LEU A 85 -12.37 -7.25 -9.82
N ALA A 86 -11.81 -8.02 -8.87
CA ALA A 86 -12.53 -9.11 -8.21
C ALA A 86 -13.76 -8.58 -7.45
N PHE A 87 -13.62 -7.47 -6.72
CA PHE A 87 -14.72 -6.83 -6.01
C PHE A 87 -15.80 -6.31 -6.96
N ILE A 88 -15.42 -5.62 -8.04
CA ILE A 88 -16.37 -5.14 -9.06
C ILE A 88 -17.11 -6.32 -9.70
N GLY A 89 -16.40 -7.42 -9.99
CA GLY A 89 -17.01 -8.64 -10.52
C GLY A 89 -18.05 -9.23 -9.57
N GLY A 90 -17.71 -9.37 -8.29
CA GLY A 90 -18.64 -9.85 -7.26
C GLY A 90 -19.84 -8.92 -7.07
N TRP A 91 -19.63 -7.60 -7.13
CA TRP A 91 -20.70 -6.62 -7.05
C TRP A 91 -21.64 -6.69 -8.27
N ALA A 92 -21.07 -6.76 -9.48
CA ALA A 92 -21.83 -6.77 -10.73
C ALA A 92 -22.72 -8.02 -10.87
N THR A 93 -22.34 -9.14 -10.25
CA THR A 93 -23.13 -10.37 -10.23
C THR A 93 -24.15 -10.42 -9.09
N GLY A 94 -24.15 -9.43 -8.19
CA GLY A 94 -24.96 -9.45 -6.97
C GLY A 94 -24.49 -10.48 -5.94
N GLY A 95 -23.25 -10.97 -6.06
CA GLY A 95 -22.69 -12.01 -5.20
C GLY A 95 -22.11 -11.51 -3.87
N LEU A 96 -22.07 -10.20 -3.63
CA LEU A 96 -21.60 -9.63 -2.38
C LEU A 96 -22.72 -9.53 -1.37
N SER A 97 -22.47 -10.04 -0.16
CA SER A 97 -23.29 -9.70 0.98
C SER A 97 -23.13 -8.21 1.34
N MET A 98 -23.98 -7.72 2.24
CA MET A 98 -23.82 -6.38 2.79
C MET A 98 -22.48 -6.25 3.55
N SER A 99 -22.04 -7.29 4.26
CA SER A 99 -20.79 -7.24 5.04
C SER A 99 -19.56 -7.27 4.12
N ASP A 100 -19.60 -8.04 3.04
CA ASP A 100 -18.54 -8.09 2.03
C ASP A 100 -18.40 -6.74 1.32
N TYR A 101 -19.54 -6.12 0.99
CA TYR A 101 -19.57 -4.80 0.38
C TYR A 101 -18.89 -3.74 1.26
N TRP A 102 -19.24 -3.68 2.55
CA TRP A 102 -18.60 -2.74 3.49
C TRP A 102 -17.14 -3.06 3.73
N SER A 103 -16.77 -4.34 3.79
CA SER A 103 -15.38 -4.76 3.94
C SER A 103 -14.52 -4.30 2.77
N GLY A 104 -14.98 -4.54 1.54
CA GLY A 104 -14.29 -4.08 0.33
C GLY A 104 -14.19 -2.56 0.25
N LEU A 105 -15.28 -1.84 0.54
CA LEU A 105 -15.28 -0.38 0.56
C LEU A 105 -14.30 0.18 1.60
N THR A 106 -14.25 -0.43 2.79
CA THR A 106 -13.30 -0.07 3.85
C THR A 106 -11.86 -0.28 3.40
N LEU A 107 -11.55 -1.44 2.80
CA LEU A 107 -10.22 -1.73 2.27
C LEU A 107 -9.79 -0.68 1.23
N PHE A 108 -10.64 -0.39 0.24
CA PHE A 108 -10.31 0.60 -0.80
C PHE A 108 -10.17 2.00 -0.24
N ALA A 109 -11.04 2.42 0.68
CA ALA A 109 -10.96 3.73 1.31
C ALA A 109 -9.61 3.89 2.05
N VAL A 110 -9.21 2.90 2.84
CA VAL A 110 -7.96 2.98 3.61
C VAL A 110 -6.73 2.95 2.70
N LEU A 111 -6.72 2.11 1.66
CA LEU A 111 -5.61 2.09 0.69
C LEU A 111 -5.51 3.40 -0.11
N ALA A 112 -6.64 3.94 -0.54
CA ALA A 112 -6.70 5.21 -1.28
C ALA A 112 -6.23 6.39 -0.41
N LEU A 113 -6.56 6.40 0.89
CA LEU A 113 -6.10 7.43 1.82
C LEU A 113 -4.64 7.24 2.27
N GLY A 114 -4.13 6.02 2.30
CA GLY A 114 -2.77 5.70 2.73
C GLY A 114 -1.69 6.41 1.89
N MET A 115 -1.92 6.53 0.57
CA MET A 115 -0.95 7.17 -0.32
C MET A 115 -0.85 8.70 -0.12
N PRO A 116 -1.95 9.48 -0.11
CA PRO A 116 -1.93 10.89 0.28
C PRO A 116 -1.33 11.14 1.66
N ILE A 117 -1.64 10.30 2.64
CA ILE A 117 -1.07 10.41 4.00
C ILE A 117 0.46 10.22 3.95
N TYR A 118 0.94 9.22 3.23
CA TYR A 118 2.37 8.99 3.05
C TYR A 118 3.06 10.16 2.35
N LEU A 119 2.50 10.67 1.26
CA LEU A 119 3.07 11.82 0.55
C LEU A 119 3.13 13.06 1.45
N SER A 120 2.05 13.30 2.21
CA SER A 120 1.94 14.45 3.11
C SER A 120 2.94 14.37 4.26
N THR A 121 3.16 13.18 4.83
CA THR A 121 4.10 12.97 5.94
C THR A 121 5.55 12.99 5.50
N ARG A 122 5.87 12.49 4.30
CA ARG A 122 7.25 12.41 3.79
C ARG A 122 7.75 13.69 3.12
N TYR A 123 6.89 14.37 2.37
CA TYR A 123 7.28 15.54 1.55
C TYR A 123 6.63 16.85 2.00
N GLY A 124 5.74 16.81 2.99
CA GLY A 124 4.89 17.92 3.38
C GLY A 124 3.76 18.19 2.36
N LEU A 125 2.68 18.84 2.81
CA LEU A 125 1.54 19.17 1.96
C LEU A 125 1.94 19.96 0.69
N ARG A 126 2.89 20.89 0.82
CA ARG A 126 3.38 21.71 -0.32
C ARG A 126 4.31 20.93 -1.28
N GLY A 127 5.14 20.02 -0.77
CA GLY A 127 6.05 19.21 -1.59
C GLY A 127 5.31 18.12 -2.37
N ALA A 128 4.20 17.61 -1.84
CA ALA A 128 3.36 16.63 -2.52
C ALA A 128 2.78 17.15 -3.85
N PHE A 129 2.30 18.40 -3.90
CA PHE A 129 1.75 19.00 -5.14
C PHE A 129 2.81 19.43 -6.15
N SER A 130 4.02 19.80 -5.70
CA SER A 130 5.11 20.24 -6.58
C SER A 130 5.65 19.13 -7.49
N ARG A 131 5.58 17.86 -7.07
CA ARG A 131 6.03 16.70 -7.88
C ARG A 131 5.08 16.32 -9.01
N PHE A 132 3.83 16.80 -8.98
CA PHE A 132 2.89 16.61 -10.09
C PHE A 132 3.03 17.67 -11.19
N HIS A 133 3.88 18.69 -11.01
CA HIS A 133 4.21 19.64 -12.07
C HIS A 133 5.33 19.07 -12.94
N ILE A 134 4.94 18.39 -14.03
CA ILE A 134 5.87 18.01 -15.09
C ILE A 134 6.23 19.30 -15.85
N ARG A 135 7.53 19.62 -15.93
CA ARG A 135 8.04 20.70 -16.79
C ARG A 135 7.75 20.31 -18.25
N PRO A 136 7.02 21.12 -19.04
CA PRO A 136 6.79 20.83 -20.45
C PRO A 136 8.12 20.69 -21.20
N ALA A 137 8.18 19.76 -22.15
CA ALA A 137 9.38 19.38 -22.89
C ALA A 137 10.00 20.50 -23.76
N ASP A 138 9.36 21.66 -23.85
CA ASP A 138 9.71 22.71 -24.82
C ASP A 138 10.57 23.85 -24.22
N SER A 139 11.07 23.71 -22.99
CA SER A 139 11.89 24.77 -22.36
C SER A 139 13.35 24.84 -22.84
N ASP A 140 13.78 23.92 -23.70
CA ASP A 140 15.18 23.82 -24.15
C ASP A 140 15.39 24.31 -25.61
N THR A 141 14.36 24.90 -26.22
CA THR A 141 14.47 25.58 -27.52
C THR A 141 14.08 27.05 -27.38
N ALA A 142 14.94 27.85 -26.75
CA ALA A 142 15.00 29.28 -26.97
C ALA A 142 16.44 29.62 -27.42
N PRO A 143 16.59 30.43 -28.49
CA PRO A 143 17.85 30.63 -29.22
C PRO A 143 18.96 31.31 -28.40
#